data_AF-A0A966BSP4-F1
#
_entry.id   AF-A0A966BSP4-F1
#
_cell.length_a   1.000
_cell.length_b   1.000
_cell.length_c   1.000
_cell.angle_alpha   90.00
_cell.angle_beta   90.00
_cell.angle_gamma   90.00
#
_symmetry.space_group_name_H-M   'P 1'
#
loop_
_entity.id
_entity.type
_entity.pdbx_description
1 polymer ?
#
loop_
_entity_poly.entity_id
_entity_poly.type
_entity_poly.pdbx_seq_one_letter_code
_entity_poly.pdbx_strand_id
1 'polypeptide(L)'
;MSKDLEQKYRTSHLSGLNAAYVEQLYEEFLDDPQSVPDYWQRTFRELLDGSSDDTRHRAITERFETLARHRAVIAAPEVADDAKQAGVLRMINAFRVRGHQRADLDPLGLSERPEVPDLELGFHQLDDSDLNTEFHTGSLAAPDRLKLAEILEICRKTYCGTVGLEYMHIHETDQRRWLQQRLERTRGRFELPADDRRRLLDKLGGAEGLEKYLHSRYVGQKRFSLEGGESLIPMFDTLIRHSGSQGVREMVIGMAHRGRLNVLVNILGKSPRDLFAEFEGKIRHDDPARSGDVKYHMGFSSDVRTPGGVMHLALAFNPSHLEIVNPVVVGSARARQSRLADWNHAQVLPVLVHGDAALAGQGVGMELLNMSQARGFKVGGCFHIVINNQIGFTTSNPLDTRSTLYCTEIAKMVQAPIFHVNGDDPEAVLFVTRIAADFRREFKKDVMVDLVCYRRLGHNEADEPAATQPRMYEVIRKLDSVHTKYARQLIEDGLVQQDDLDAW
;
A
#
# COMPACT_ATOMS: atom_id res chain seq x y z
N MET A 1 -0.35 -42.33 60.91
CA MET A 1 -1.63 -42.96 61.26
C MET A 1 -1.35 -44.08 62.26
N SER A 2 -2.07 -44.16 63.37
CA SER A 2 -1.89 -45.25 64.34
C SER A 2 -2.38 -46.58 63.75
N LYS A 3 -1.79 -47.70 64.17
CA LYS A 3 -2.22 -49.06 63.75
C LYS A 3 -3.71 -49.32 64.01
N ASP A 4 -4.33 -48.59 64.93
CA ASP A 4 -5.76 -48.67 65.26
C ASP A 4 -6.66 -48.06 64.16
N LEU A 5 -6.21 -46.99 63.48
CA LEU A 5 -6.97 -46.40 62.37
C LEU A 5 -6.93 -47.30 61.12
N GLU A 6 -5.77 -47.91 60.87
CA GLU A 6 -5.55 -48.83 59.75
C GLU A 6 -6.30 -50.15 59.95
N GLN A 7 -6.43 -50.59 61.20
CA GLN A 7 -7.20 -51.77 61.57
C GLN A 7 -8.71 -51.51 61.44
N LYS A 8 -9.22 -50.34 61.86
CA LYS A 8 -10.62 -49.95 61.60
C LYS A 8 -10.95 -49.82 60.11
N TYR A 9 -10.01 -49.35 59.29
CA TYR A 9 -10.16 -49.34 57.82
C TYR A 9 -10.21 -50.75 57.21
N ARG A 10 -9.47 -51.72 57.78
CA ARG A 10 -9.40 -53.10 57.28
C ARG A 10 -10.50 -54.04 57.79
N THR A 11 -11.07 -53.77 58.97
CA THR A 11 -12.09 -54.65 59.60
C THR A 11 -13.50 -54.11 59.48
N SER A 12 -13.68 -52.92 58.91
CA SER A 12 -15.01 -52.40 58.60
C SER A 12 -15.61 -53.20 57.44
N HIS A 13 -16.86 -53.62 57.59
CA HIS A 13 -17.68 -54.29 56.56
C HIS A 13 -17.84 -53.45 55.28
N LEU A 14 -17.31 -52.22 55.28
CA LEU A 14 -17.38 -51.20 54.27
C LEU A 14 -16.15 -51.15 53.33
N SER A 15 -15.17 -52.07 53.44
CA SER A 15 -13.93 -51.97 52.66
C SER A 15 -13.93 -52.75 51.34
N GLY A 16 -13.62 -52.04 50.25
CA GLY A 16 -12.95 -52.51 49.05
C GLY A 16 -13.77 -53.29 48.02
N LEU A 17 -14.13 -54.54 48.33
CA LEU A 17 -14.81 -55.45 47.39
C LEU A 17 -16.34 -55.25 47.40
N ASN A 18 -16.90 -54.85 48.54
CA ASN A 18 -18.33 -54.58 48.70
C ASN A 18 -18.65 -53.08 48.69
N ALA A 19 -17.66 -52.21 48.46
CA ALA A 19 -17.83 -50.76 48.51
C ALA A 19 -18.92 -50.29 47.54
N ALA A 20 -18.90 -50.77 46.29
CA ALA A 20 -19.92 -50.46 45.29
C ALA A 20 -21.32 -50.96 45.68
N TYR A 21 -21.41 -52.11 46.37
CA TYR A 21 -22.68 -52.66 46.83
C TYR A 21 -23.25 -51.85 48.00
N VAL A 22 -22.41 -51.44 48.94
CA VAL A 22 -22.84 -50.60 50.06
C VAL A 22 -23.17 -49.18 49.61
N GLU A 23 -22.42 -48.64 48.64
CA GLU A 23 -22.72 -47.35 48.01
C GLU A 23 -24.08 -47.39 47.28
N GLN A 24 -24.37 -48.47 46.55
CA GLN A 24 -25.69 -48.67 45.94
C GLN A 24 -26.80 -48.73 47.00
N LEU A 25 -26.61 -49.49 48.09
CA LEU A 25 -27.57 -49.54 49.19
C LEU A 25 -27.75 -48.16 49.86
N TYR A 26 -26.69 -47.36 49.94
CA TYR A 26 -26.78 -46.01 50.49
C TYR A 26 -27.56 -45.07 49.56
N GLU A 27 -27.36 -45.16 48.25
CA GLU A 27 -28.15 -44.41 47.27
C GLU A 27 -29.64 -44.79 47.28
N GLU A 28 -29.95 -46.08 47.38
CA GLU A 28 -31.33 -46.58 47.54
C GLU A 28 -31.96 -46.05 48.84
N PHE A 29 -31.19 -46.00 49.93
CA PHE A 29 -31.62 -45.41 51.20
C PHE A 29 -31.89 -43.89 51.11
N LEU A 30 -31.11 -43.14 50.32
CA LEU A 30 -31.34 -41.71 50.07
C LEU A 30 -32.62 -41.46 49.24
N ASP A 31 -33.02 -42.41 48.38
CA ASP A 31 -34.27 -42.34 47.61
C ASP A 31 -35.50 -42.73 48.46
N ASP A 32 -35.41 -43.86 49.15
CA ASP A 32 -36.44 -44.34 50.07
C ASP A 32 -35.78 -45.12 51.22
N PRO A 33 -35.80 -44.59 52.45
CA PRO A 33 -35.25 -45.27 53.61
C PRO A 33 -35.85 -46.65 53.89
N GLN A 34 -37.05 -46.96 53.39
CA GLN A 34 -37.69 -48.28 53.57
C GLN A 34 -37.26 -49.31 52.51
N SER A 35 -36.56 -48.88 51.46
CA SER A 35 -36.11 -49.77 50.37
C SER A 35 -34.97 -50.71 50.79
N VAL A 36 -34.27 -50.38 51.88
CA VAL A 36 -33.13 -51.16 52.38
C VAL A 36 -33.46 -51.92 53.68
N PRO A 37 -32.80 -53.06 53.97
CA PRO A 37 -33.03 -53.83 55.19
C PRO A 37 -32.81 -53.02 56.48
N ASP A 38 -33.59 -53.31 57.54
CA ASP A 38 -33.57 -52.60 58.84
C ASP A 38 -32.16 -52.37 59.43
N TYR A 39 -31.26 -53.33 59.22
CA TYR A 39 -29.86 -53.23 59.65
C TYR A 39 -29.13 -52.04 59.00
N TRP A 40 -29.30 -51.86 57.69
CA TRP A 40 -28.68 -50.77 56.93
C TRP A 40 -29.36 -49.43 57.22
N GLN A 41 -30.68 -49.42 57.43
CA GLN A 41 -31.40 -48.19 57.80
C GLN A 41 -30.85 -47.55 59.07
N ARG A 42 -30.57 -48.35 60.11
CA ARG A 42 -29.97 -47.84 61.37
C ARG A 42 -28.57 -47.31 61.14
N THR A 43 -27.76 -48.08 60.41
CA THR A 43 -26.36 -47.74 60.10
C THR A 43 -26.26 -46.44 59.30
N PHE A 44 -27.10 -46.24 58.29
CA PHE A 44 -27.09 -45.02 57.46
C PHE A 44 -27.70 -43.80 58.15
N ARG A 45 -28.69 -43.98 59.05
CA ARG A 45 -29.20 -42.88 59.89
C ARG A 45 -28.17 -42.38 60.90
N GLU A 46 -27.38 -43.28 61.50
CA GLU A 46 -26.27 -42.90 62.37
C GLU A 46 -25.18 -42.13 61.59
N LEU A 47 -24.99 -42.47 60.30
CA LEU A 47 -24.01 -41.81 59.44
C LEU A 47 -24.37 -40.36 59.06
N LEU A 48 -25.67 -40.05 58.97
CA LEU A 48 -26.18 -38.73 58.57
C LEU A 48 -26.09 -37.66 59.68
N ASP A 49 -25.80 -38.04 60.93
CA ASP A 49 -25.59 -37.16 62.10
C ASP A 49 -26.53 -35.93 62.17
N GLY A 50 -27.83 -36.13 61.90
CA GLY A 50 -28.85 -35.08 61.93
C GLY A 50 -28.90 -34.14 60.72
N SER A 51 -28.05 -34.33 59.72
CA SER A 51 -28.17 -33.69 58.40
C SER A 51 -29.09 -34.51 57.48
N SER A 52 -30.04 -33.85 56.80
CA SER A 52 -31.00 -34.51 55.91
C SER A 52 -30.66 -34.38 54.43
N ASP A 53 -29.47 -33.88 54.11
CA ASP A 53 -29.15 -33.35 52.79
C ASP A 53 -27.81 -33.92 52.30
N ASP A 54 -27.75 -35.25 52.12
CA ASP A 54 -26.66 -35.89 51.39
C ASP A 54 -27.11 -36.18 49.95
N THR A 55 -26.19 -35.98 49.01
CA THR A 55 -26.49 -36.03 47.57
C THR A 55 -25.97 -37.32 46.97
N ARG A 56 -26.81 -38.00 46.18
CA ARG A 56 -26.46 -39.26 45.51
C ARG A 56 -25.15 -39.13 44.72
N HIS A 57 -24.21 -40.05 44.96
CA HIS A 57 -22.92 -40.06 44.27
C HIS A 57 -23.10 -40.24 42.76
N ARG A 58 -23.99 -41.13 42.32
CA ARG A 58 -24.36 -41.33 40.91
C ARG A 58 -24.89 -40.06 40.25
N ALA A 59 -25.67 -39.22 40.94
CA ALA A 59 -26.14 -37.96 40.37
C ALA A 59 -24.99 -36.97 40.13
N ILE A 60 -23.96 -37.01 40.98
CA ILE A 60 -22.73 -36.23 40.80
C ILE A 60 -21.93 -36.80 39.61
N THR A 61 -21.75 -38.12 39.53
CA THR A 61 -21.05 -38.79 38.43
C THR A 61 -21.73 -38.58 37.08
N GLU A 62 -23.06 -38.70 37.02
CA GLU A 62 -23.87 -38.41 35.83
C GLU A 62 -23.77 -36.94 35.41
N ARG A 63 -23.73 -36.01 36.38
CA ARG A 63 -23.50 -34.58 36.13
C ARG A 63 -22.10 -34.30 35.58
N PHE A 64 -21.07 -35.00 36.08
CA PHE A 64 -19.71 -34.92 35.54
C PHE A 64 -19.59 -35.57 34.17
N GLU A 65 -20.28 -36.68 33.92
CA GLU A 65 -20.35 -37.30 32.60
C GLU A 65 -21.09 -36.43 31.59
N THR A 66 -22.20 -35.78 31.97
CA THR A 66 -22.86 -34.79 31.11
C THR A 66 -21.96 -33.58 30.88
N LEU A 67 -21.29 -33.05 31.89
CA LEU A 67 -20.30 -31.98 31.71
C LEU A 67 -19.14 -32.40 30.79
N ALA A 68 -18.68 -33.65 30.85
CA ALA A 68 -17.64 -34.18 29.97
C ALA A 68 -18.14 -34.38 28.53
N ARG A 69 -19.37 -34.87 28.33
CA ARG A 69 -20.01 -35.01 27.01
C ARG A 69 -20.40 -33.66 26.39
N HIS A 70 -20.74 -32.67 27.21
CA HIS A 70 -21.00 -31.28 26.81
C HIS A 70 -19.73 -30.40 26.79
N ARG A 71 -18.54 -30.96 27.08
CA ARG A 71 -17.25 -30.28 26.90
C ARG A 71 -16.79 -30.24 25.44
N ALA A 72 -17.61 -30.74 24.51
CA ALA A 72 -17.52 -30.40 23.11
C ALA A 72 -18.26 -29.07 22.88
N VAL A 73 -17.51 -28.05 22.44
CA VAL A 73 -17.95 -26.71 22.00
C VAL A 73 -18.16 -25.65 23.09
N ILE A 74 -17.16 -25.48 23.97
CA ILE A 74 -16.63 -24.13 24.22
C ILE A 74 -15.12 -24.26 24.00
N ALA A 75 -14.70 -24.03 22.75
CA ALA A 75 -13.28 -23.86 22.46
C ALA A 75 -12.83 -22.61 23.23
N ALA A 76 -12.17 -22.81 24.36
CA ALA A 76 -11.24 -21.79 24.84
C ALA A 76 -10.25 -21.55 23.68
N PRO A 77 -9.91 -20.30 23.33
CA PRO A 77 -8.95 -20.07 22.27
C PRO A 77 -7.68 -20.84 22.62
N GLU A 78 -7.30 -21.78 21.75
CA GLU A 78 -6.01 -22.46 21.86
C GLU A 78 -4.96 -21.37 21.92
N VAL A 79 -4.32 -21.23 23.09
CA VAL A 79 -3.18 -20.32 23.22
C VAL A 79 -2.10 -20.91 22.33
N ALA A 80 -1.78 -20.17 21.26
CA ALA A 80 -0.82 -20.56 20.27
C ALA A 80 0.48 -21.10 20.88
N ASP A 81 0.95 -22.22 20.37
CA ASP A 81 2.32 -22.71 20.57
C ASP A 81 3.32 -21.57 20.29
N ASP A 82 4.27 -21.34 21.21
CA ASP A 82 5.30 -20.31 21.10
C ASP A 82 6.05 -20.39 19.75
N ALA A 83 6.23 -21.60 19.21
CA ALA A 83 6.85 -21.81 17.91
C ALA A 83 6.01 -21.24 16.75
N LYS A 84 4.69 -21.48 16.76
CA LYS A 84 3.74 -20.93 15.77
C LYS A 84 3.60 -19.43 15.92
N GLN A 85 3.59 -18.91 17.15
CA GLN A 85 3.61 -17.47 17.42
C GLN A 85 4.84 -16.78 16.82
N ALA A 86 6.03 -17.40 16.93
CA ALA A 86 7.23 -16.91 16.26
C ALA A 86 7.10 -16.98 14.72
N GLY A 87 6.46 -18.03 14.20
CA GLY A 87 6.09 -18.17 12.79
C GLY A 87 5.25 -17.00 12.26
N VAL A 88 4.20 -16.61 12.99
CA VAL A 88 3.35 -15.47 12.63
C VAL A 88 4.14 -14.16 12.56
N LEU A 89 5.03 -13.91 13.52
CA LEU A 89 5.86 -12.69 13.52
C LEU A 89 6.86 -12.67 12.35
N ARG A 90 7.47 -13.83 12.02
CA ARG A 90 8.33 -13.96 10.83
C ARG A 90 7.56 -13.73 9.54
N MET A 91 6.33 -14.24 9.45
CA MET A 91 5.45 -14.03 8.30
C MET A 91 5.11 -12.55 8.12
N ILE A 92 4.68 -11.85 9.17
CA ILE A 92 4.40 -10.40 9.11
C ILE A 92 5.63 -9.64 8.61
N ASN A 93 6.82 -9.97 9.11
CA ASN A 93 8.06 -9.35 8.66
C ASN A 93 8.37 -9.66 7.19
N ALA A 94 8.11 -10.89 6.72
CA ALA A 94 8.28 -11.26 5.32
C ALA A 94 7.40 -10.43 4.38
N PHE A 95 6.13 -10.19 4.74
CA PHE A 95 5.24 -9.28 3.99
C PHE A 95 5.77 -7.85 3.96
N ARG A 96 6.29 -7.34 5.09
CA ARG A 96 6.89 -6.00 5.16
C ARG A 96 8.12 -5.84 4.27
N VAL A 97 8.94 -6.88 4.17
CA VAL A 97 10.20 -6.83 3.42
C VAL A 97 9.99 -7.13 1.94
N ARG A 98 9.13 -8.09 1.60
CA ARG A 98 9.04 -8.66 0.24
C ARG A 98 7.64 -8.63 -0.37
N GLY A 99 6.62 -8.15 0.34
CA GLY A 99 5.24 -8.12 -0.15
C GLY A 99 5.09 -7.36 -1.47
N HIS A 100 5.86 -6.28 -1.66
CA HIS A 100 5.92 -5.51 -2.89
C HIS A 100 6.25 -6.34 -4.15
N GLN A 101 6.96 -7.46 -4.01
CA GLN A 101 7.27 -8.39 -5.11
C GLN A 101 6.01 -9.11 -5.64
N ARG A 102 4.99 -9.28 -4.78
CA ARG A 102 3.68 -9.87 -5.12
C ARG A 102 2.53 -8.86 -5.27
N ALA A 103 2.78 -7.56 -5.09
CA ALA A 103 1.77 -6.52 -5.22
C ALA A 103 1.20 -6.42 -6.64
N ASP A 104 -0.09 -6.18 -6.85
CA ASP A 104 -0.67 -6.01 -8.18
C ASP A 104 -0.35 -4.64 -8.82
N LEU A 105 0.86 -4.51 -9.35
CA LEU A 105 1.42 -3.25 -9.83
C LEU A 105 1.30 -3.03 -11.35
N ASP A 106 1.20 -4.08 -12.14
CA ASP A 106 1.32 -3.99 -13.60
C ASP A 106 -0.08 -3.94 -14.24
N PRO A 107 -0.50 -2.78 -14.80
CA PRO A 107 -1.82 -2.68 -15.44
C PRO A 107 -1.98 -3.58 -16.67
N LEU A 108 -0.88 -4.05 -17.26
CA LEU A 108 -0.89 -4.94 -18.43
C LEU A 108 -0.99 -6.41 -18.05
N GLY A 109 -0.65 -6.77 -16.80
CA GLY A 109 -0.57 -8.16 -16.36
C GLY A 109 0.45 -9.00 -17.14
N LEU A 110 1.49 -8.37 -17.69
CA LEU A 110 2.51 -9.02 -18.52
C LEU A 110 3.81 -9.33 -17.76
N SER A 111 4.02 -8.64 -16.64
CA SER A 111 5.23 -8.79 -15.83
C SER A 111 5.31 -10.17 -15.19
N GLU A 112 6.32 -10.96 -15.58
CA GLU A 112 6.67 -12.19 -14.88
C GLU A 112 7.29 -11.84 -13.51
N ARG A 113 6.62 -12.27 -12.44
CA ARG A 113 7.05 -11.97 -11.07
C ARG A 113 7.77 -13.18 -10.47
N PRO A 114 8.88 -12.95 -9.75
CA PRO A 114 9.56 -14.03 -9.06
C PRO A 114 8.65 -14.63 -7.98
N GLU A 115 8.74 -15.95 -7.81
CA GLU A 115 8.13 -16.60 -6.66
C GLU A 115 8.76 -16.07 -5.36
N VAL A 116 7.93 -15.91 -4.33
CA VAL A 116 8.36 -15.41 -3.02
C VAL A 116 7.93 -16.42 -1.95
N PRO A 117 8.67 -17.51 -1.73
CA PRO A 117 8.29 -18.56 -0.79
C PRO A 117 8.03 -18.03 0.62
N ASP A 118 8.75 -16.98 1.03
CA ASP A 118 8.61 -16.33 2.33
C ASP A 118 7.21 -15.75 2.62
N LEU A 119 6.33 -15.65 1.62
CA LEU A 119 4.94 -15.18 1.80
C LEU A 119 3.93 -16.33 1.94
N GLU A 120 4.38 -17.58 1.80
CA GLU A 120 3.56 -18.77 2.02
C GLU A 120 3.57 -19.21 3.49
N LEU A 121 2.44 -19.73 3.98
CA LEU A 121 2.30 -20.20 5.36
C LEU A 121 3.30 -21.30 5.70
N GLY A 122 3.48 -22.26 4.79
CA GLY A 122 4.37 -23.41 4.99
C GLY A 122 5.83 -23.02 5.22
N PHE A 123 6.29 -21.89 4.65
CA PHE A 123 7.64 -21.38 4.90
C PHE A 123 7.87 -21.02 6.38
N HIS A 124 6.80 -20.66 7.10
CA HIS A 124 6.83 -20.28 8.51
C HIS A 124 6.40 -21.38 9.47
N GLN A 125 6.24 -22.62 8.98
CA GLN A 125 5.70 -23.76 9.75
C GLN A 125 4.27 -23.50 10.25
N LEU A 126 3.48 -22.81 9.43
CA LEU A 126 2.04 -22.59 9.62
C LEU A 126 1.29 -23.34 8.52
N ASP A 127 0.09 -23.80 8.80
CA ASP A 127 -0.78 -24.46 7.82
C ASP A 127 -2.23 -23.96 7.92
N ASP A 128 -3.11 -24.49 7.06
CA ASP A 128 -4.50 -24.06 6.99
C ASP A 128 -5.29 -24.36 8.27
N SER A 129 -4.85 -25.31 9.10
CA SER A 129 -5.50 -25.59 10.39
C SER A 129 -5.30 -24.47 11.41
N ASP A 130 -4.24 -23.67 11.25
CA ASP A 130 -3.92 -22.54 12.12
C ASP A 130 -4.74 -21.27 11.83
N LEU A 131 -5.46 -21.22 10.70
CA LEU A 131 -6.15 -20.02 10.24
C LEU A 131 -7.15 -19.46 11.26
N ASN A 132 -7.78 -20.33 12.05
CA ASN A 132 -8.75 -19.96 13.08
C ASN A 132 -8.15 -19.73 14.47
N THR A 133 -6.84 -19.95 14.63
CA THR A 133 -6.11 -19.78 15.90
C THR A 133 -5.75 -18.31 16.10
N GLU A 134 -5.88 -17.83 17.34
CA GLU A 134 -5.53 -16.45 17.69
C GLU A 134 -4.06 -16.29 18.05
N PHE A 135 -3.40 -15.33 17.40
CA PHE A 135 -2.00 -15.00 17.62
C PHE A 135 -1.85 -13.53 18.01
N HIS A 136 -0.78 -13.22 18.73
CA HIS A 136 -0.37 -11.85 18.99
C HIS A 136 0.17 -11.21 17.70
N THR A 137 -0.31 -10.02 17.35
CA THR A 137 0.04 -9.31 16.10
C THR A 137 1.38 -8.57 16.19
N GLY A 138 1.95 -8.50 17.39
CA GLY A 138 3.29 -7.98 17.65
C GLY A 138 3.34 -6.48 17.46
N SER A 139 3.88 -6.07 16.32
CA SER A 139 4.02 -4.64 16.00
C SER A 139 3.29 -4.23 14.73
N LEU A 140 2.38 -5.08 14.26
CA LEU A 140 1.41 -4.75 13.22
C LEU A 140 0.48 -3.66 13.75
N ALA A 141 0.12 -2.67 12.94
CA ALA A 141 -0.85 -1.65 13.33
C ALA A 141 -2.29 -2.19 13.32
N ALA A 142 -2.56 -3.17 14.18
CA ALA A 142 -3.81 -3.90 14.35
C ALA A 142 -4.06 -4.18 15.85
N PRO A 143 -5.24 -4.68 16.26
CA PRO A 143 -5.45 -5.16 17.62
C PRO A 143 -4.37 -6.17 18.06
N ASP A 144 -4.08 -6.22 19.36
CA ASP A 144 -2.97 -7.00 19.91
C ASP A 144 -3.06 -8.50 19.60
N ARG A 145 -4.27 -9.04 19.46
CA ARG A 145 -4.53 -10.43 19.05
C ARG A 145 -5.58 -10.48 17.95
N LEU A 146 -5.34 -11.34 16.97
CA LEU A 146 -6.24 -11.62 15.85
C LEU A 146 -6.10 -13.07 15.41
N LYS A 147 -7.10 -13.61 14.69
CA LYS A 147 -6.95 -14.90 14.02
C LYS A 147 -5.89 -14.82 12.93
N LEU A 148 -5.16 -15.91 12.69
CA LEU A 148 -4.14 -15.95 11.63
C LEU A 148 -4.72 -15.56 10.26
N ALA A 149 -5.95 -15.98 9.94
CA ALA A 149 -6.64 -15.59 8.72
C ALA A 149 -6.75 -14.06 8.56
N GLU A 150 -7.11 -13.36 9.64
CA GLU A 150 -7.26 -11.90 9.64
C GLU A 150 -5.89 -11.20 9.53
N ILE A 151 -4.86 -11.72 10.20
CA ILE A 151 -3.49 -11.21 10.10
C ILE A 151 -2.99 -11.33 8.66
N LEU A 152 -3.19 -12.49 8.05
CA LEU A 152 -2.80 -12.77 6.67
C LEU A 152 -3.54 -11.87 5.69
N GLU A 153 -4.84 -11.65 5.88
CA GLU A 153 -5.63 -10.74 5.08
C GLU A 153 -5.11 -9.29 5.18
N ILE A 154 -4.83 -8.80 6.38
CA ILE A 154 -4.24 -7.46 6.59
C ILE A 154 -2.91 -7.35 5.84
N CYS A 155 -2.03 -8.34 5.97
CA CYS A 155 -0.72 -8.33 5.33
C CYS A 155 -0.84 -8.34 3.79
N ARG A 156 -1.70 -9.21 3.23
CA ARG A 156 -1.95 -9.31 1.80
C ARG A 156 -2.55 -8.02 1.23
N LYS A 157 -3.60 -7.47 1.86
CA LYS A 157 -4.24 -6.22 1.39
C LYS A 157 -3.32 -5.02 1.51
N THR A 158 -2.45 -4.98 2.53
CA THR A 158 -1.55 -3.84 2.77
C THR A 158 -0.33 -3.86 1.85
N TYR A 159 0.31 -5.03 1.67
CA TYR A 159 1.62 -5.11 1.01
C TYR A 159 1.59 -5.78 -0.36
N CYS A 160 0.47 -6.43 -0.72
CA CYS A 160 0.31 -7.14 -2.00
C CYS A 160 -0.90 -6.63 -2.82
N GLY A 161 -1.47 -5.46 -2.46
CA GLY A 161 -2.52 -4.81 -3.26
C GLY A 161 -1.95 -4.03 -4.44
N THR A 162 -2.62 -2.95 -4.85
CA THR A 162 -2.19 -2.04 -5.94
C THR A 162 -1.04 -1.11 -5.55
N VAL A 163 -0.56 -1.21 -4.30
CA VAL A 163 0.60 -0.49 -3.77
C VAL A 163 1.61 -1.49 -3.24
N GLY A 164 2.86 -1.35 -3.67
CA GLY A 164 4.02 -2.05 -3.13
C GLY A 164 4.98 -1.04 -2.49
N LEU A 165 5.35 -1.24 -1.23
CA LEU A 165 6.27 -0.34 -0.53
C LEU A 165 7.60 -1.04 -0.24
N GLU A 166 8.70 -0.47 -0.73
CA GLU A 166 10.05 -0.81 -0.29
C GLU A 166 10.53 0.23 0.72
N TYR A 167 10.69 -0.21 1.97
CA TYR A 167 11.09 0.67 3.07
C TYR A 167 11.89 -0.02 4.18
N MET A 168 11.89 -1.35 4.23
CA MET A 168 12.58 -2.10 5.29
C MET A 168 14.11 -1.98 5.20
N HIS A 169 14.65 -1.53 4.06
CA HIS A 169 16.07 -1.18 3.87
C HIS A 169 16.50 0.12 4.57
N ILE A 170 15.55 0.89 5.09
CA ILE A 170 15.83 2.13 5.83
C ILE A 170 16.36 1.78 7.23
N HIS A 171 17.49 2.36 7.63
CA HIS A 171 18.07 2.07 8.95
C HIS A 171 17.27 2.71 10.10
N GLU A 172 16.75 3.92 9.90
CA GLU A 172 16.03 4.64 10.94
C GLU A 172 14.71 3.93 11.31
N THR A 173 14.63 3.44 12.55
CA THR A 173 13.43 2.74 13.05
C THR A 173 12.20 3.63 13.05
N ASP A 174 12.34 4.91 13.38
CA ASP A 174 11.21 5.85 13.40
C ASP A 174 10.60 6.04 12.01
N GLN A 175 11.42 6.11 10.96
CA GLN A 175 10.96 6.19 9.57
C GLN A 175 10.19 4.92 9.17
N ARG A 176 10.72 3.74 9.51
CA ARG A 176 10.03 2.46 9.23
C ARG A 176 8.71 2.35 9.97
N ARG A 177 8.68 2.70 11.26
CA ARG A 177 7.47 2.65 12.09
C ARG A 177 6.42 3.65 11.62
N TRP A 178 6.86 4.84 11.20
CA TRP A 178 5.99 5.88 10.66
C TRP A 178 5.26 5.42 9.38
N LEU A 179 5.99 4.72 8.49
CA LEU A 179 5.42 4.14 7.26
C LEU A 179 4.48 2.98 7.56
N GLN A 180 4.89 2.05 8.45
CA GLN A 180 4.06 0.93 8.90
C GLN A 180 2.70 1.39 9.43
N GLN A 181 2.70 2.37 10.32
CA GLN A 181 1.46 2.88 10.92
C GLN A 181 0.49 3.45 9.88
N ARG A 182 0.99 4.09 8.81
CA ARG A 182 0.13 4.68 7.77
C ARG A 182 -0.40 3.65 6.79
N LEU A 183 0.44 2.71 6.35
CA LEU A 183 0.00 1.65 5.43
C LEU A 183 -0.93 0.64 6.11
N GLU A 184 -0.52 0.09 7.25
CA GLU A 184 -1.20 -1.04 7.89
C GLU A 184 -2.57 -0.65 8.48
N ARG A 185 -2.75 0.62 8.90
CA ARG A 185 -4.07 1.13 9.34
C ARG A 185 -5.07 1.20 8.20
N THR A 186 -4.59 1.48 6.99
CA THR A 186 -5.41 1.63 5.79
C THR A 186 -5.90 0.28 5.28
N ARG A 187 -5.13 -0.81 5.51
CA ARG A 187 -5.47 -2.18 5.09
C ARG A 187 -5.84 -2.28 3.60
N GLY A 188 -5.17 -1.50 2.75
CA GLY A 188 -5.44 -1.44 1.31
C GLY A 188 -6.76 -0.74 0.91
N ARG A 189 -7.43 -0.03 1.83
CA ARG A 189 -8.64 0.74 1.56
C ARG A 189 -8.35 2.24 1.49
N PHE A 190 -8.18 2.77 0.28
CA PHE A 190 -7.78 4.16 0.03
C PHE A 190 -8.96 5.14 0.00
N GLU A 191 -9.93 4.99 0.91
CA GLU A 191 -11.19 5.74 0.87
C GLU A 191 -10.97 7.26 0.76
N LEU A 192 -11.46 7.84 -0.33
CA LEU A 192 -11.45 9.27 -0.59
C LEU A 192 -12.84 9.87 -0.37
N PRO A 193 -12.93 11.11 0.15
CA PRO A 193 -14.18 11.85 0.17
C PRO A 193 -14.78 11.96 -1.23
N ALA A 194 -16.12 11.94 -1.33
CA ALA A 194 -16.83 11.97 -2.62
C ALA A 194 -16.37 13.12 -3.55
N ASP A 195 -16.11 14.31 -2.99
CA ASP A 195 -15.65 15.46 -3.77
C ASP A 195 -14.23 15.27 -4.32
N ASP A 196 -13.35 14.60 -3.58
CA ASP A 196 -12.01 14.24 -4.06
C ASP A 196 -12.11 13.20 -5.19
N ARG A 197 -13.05 12.25 -5.11
CA ARG A 197 -13.29 11.23 -6.17
C ARG A 197 -13.83 11.87 -7.45
N ARG A 198 -14.80 12.79 -7.36
CA ARG A 198 -15.29 13.53 -8.53
C ARG A 198 -14.20 14.38 -9.18
N ARG A 199 -13.37 15.01 -8.35
CA ARG A 199 -12.24 15.80 -8.81
C ARG A 199 -11.15 14.96 -9.44
N LEU A 200 -10.91 13.76 -8.93
CA LEU A 200 -10.02 12.78 -9.53
C LEU A 200 -10.49 12.43 -10.94
N LEU A 201 -11.79 12.15 -11.11
CA LEU A 201 -12.39 11.89 -12.42
C LEU A 201 -12.24 13.09 -13.38
N ASP A 202 -12.55 14.31 -12.93
CA ASP A 202 -12.35 15.55 -13.72
C ASP A 202 -10.89 15.69 -14.22
N LYS A 203 -9.92 15.42 -13.34
CA LYS A 203 -8.49 15.50 -13.70
C LYS A 203 -8.08 14.43 -14.70
N LEU A 204 -8.64 13.22 -14.60
CA LEU A 204 -8.43 12.16 -15.60
C LEU A 204 -9.08 12.54 -16.94
N GLY A 205 -10.28 13.13 -16.92
CA GLY A 205 -10.98 13.60 -18.11
C GLY A 205 -10.21 14.69 -18.84
N GLY A 206 -9.71 15.70 -18.11
CA GLY A 206 -8.85 16.74 -18.68
C GLY A 206 -7.53 16.21 -19.25
N ALA A 207 -6.94 15.19 -18.60
CA ALA A 207 -5.72 14.53 -19.08
C ALA A 207 -5.95 13.79 -20.40
N GLU A 208 -6.98 12.95 -20.46
CA GLU A 208 -7.33 12.16 -21.65
C GLU A 208 -7.85 13.04 -22.79
N GLY A 209 -8.74 14.00 -22.48
CA GLY A 209 -9.38 14.87 -23.45
C GLY A 209 -8.38 15.72 -24.24
N LEU A 210 -7.35 16.25 -23.57
CA LEU A 210 -6.29 17.00 -24.24
C LEU A 210 -5.51 16.12 -25.23
N GLU A 211 -5.16 14.89 -24.85
CA GLU A 211 -4.41 13.97 -25.72
C GLU A 211 -5.23 13.57 -26.94
N LYS A 212 -6.50 13.20 -26.73
CA LYS A 212 -7.44 12.89 -27.83
C LYS A 212 -7.59 14.07 -28.78
N TYR A 213 -7.74 15.29 -28.25
CA TYR A 213 -7.84 16.50 -29.07
C TYR A 213 -6.58 16.74 -29.91
N LEU A 214 -5.40 16.67 -29.29
CA LEU A 214 -4.13 16.85 -29.99
C LEU A 214 -3.90 15.75 -31.04
N HIS A 215 -4.29 14.51 -30.75
CA HIS A 215 -4.21 13.39 -31.70
C HIS A 215 -5.08 13.63 -32.93
N SER A 216 -6.33 14.06 -32.76
CA SER A 216 -7.25 14.31 -33.86
C SER A 216 -6.88 15.55 -34.68
N ARG A 217 -6.39 16.62 -34.05
CA ARG A 217 -6.11 17.89 -34.73
C ARG A 217 -4.73 17.98 -35.37
N TYR A 218 -3.71 17.41 -34.74
CA TYR A 218 -2.30 17.56 -35.15
C TYR A 218 -1.67 16.20 -35.43
N VAL A 219 -2.25 15.47 -36.38
CA VAL A 219 -1.82 14.13 -36.80
C VAL A 219 -0.35 14.14 -37.22
N GLY A 220 0.43 13.19 -36.70
CA GLY A 220 1.86 13.03 -37.02
C GLY A 220 2.81 14.05 -36.39
N GLN A 221 2.30 15.06 -35.66
CA GLN A 221 3.17 15.96 -34.91
C GLN A 221 3.60 15.34 -33.58
N LYS A 222 4.91 15.43 -33.28
CA LYS A 222 5.49 14.94 -32.03
C LYS A 222 4.94 15.72 -30.83
N ARG A 223 4.31 14.99 -29.89
CA ARG A 223 3.79 15.54 -28.62
C ARG A 223 4.17 14.71 -27.39
N PHE A 224 4.60 13.46 -27.57
CA PHE A 224 4.96 12.54 -26.48
C PHE A 224 3.82 12.30 -25.50
N SER A 225 2.74 11.73 -26.05
CA SER A 225 1.47 11.47 -25.34
C SER A 225 1.65 10.85 -23.95
N LEU A 226 0.82 11.32 -23.00
CA LEU A 226 0.67 10.75 -21.67
C LEU A 226 -0.28 9.53 -21.62
N GLU A 227 -0.95 9.18 -22.72
CA GLU A 227 -1.95 8.09 -22.75
C GLU A 227 -1.38 6.76 -22.21
N GLY A 228 -2.10 6.15 -21.28
CA GLY A 228 -1.69 5.01 -20.46
C GLY A 228 -0.93 5.36 -19.17
N GLY A 229 -0.69 6.65 -18.91
CA GLY A 229 -0.08 7.20 -17.68
C GLY A 229 -0.81 8.43 -17.16
N GLU A 230 -2.11 8.55 -17.46
CA GLU A 230 -2.96 9.72 -17.18
C GLU A 230 -3.01 10.07 -15.68
N SER A 231 -2.86 9.08 -14.81
CA SER A 231 -2.80 9.21 -13.34
C SER A 231 -1.69 10.15 -12.84
N LEU A 232 -0.72 10.51 -13.68
CA LEU A 232 0.27 11.55 -13.38
C LEU A 232 -0.39 12.91 -13.10
N ILE A 233 -1.46 13.27 -13.82
CA ILE A 233 -2.15 14.55 -13.65
C ILE A 233 -2.84 14.66 -12.28
N PRO A 234 -3.71 13.71 -11.87
CA PRO A 234 -4.28 13.75 -10.53
C PRO A 234 -3.23 13.57 -9.41
N MET A 235 -2.12 12.88 -9.67
CA MET A 235 -0.97 12.83 -8.75
C MET A 235 -0.40 14.23 -8.50
N PHE A 236 -0.02 14.97 -9.55
CA PHE A 236 0.50 16.34 -9.41
C PHE A 236 -0.49 17.26 -8.70
N ASP A 237 -1.74 17.18 -9.11
CA ASP A 237 -2.81 18.00 -8.60
C ASP A 237 -3.05 17.76 -7.09
N THR A 238 -2.95 16.51 -6.66
CA THR A 238 -2.98 16.13 -5.23
C THR A 238 -1.74 16.60 -4.50
N LEU A 239 -0.55 16.42 -5.08
CA LEU A 239 0.72 16.85 -4.50
C LEU A 239 0.75 18.36 -4.24
N ILE A 240 0.28 19.17 -5.20
CA ILE A 240 0.21 20.63 -5.10
C ILE A 240 -0.73 21.05 -3.97
N ARG A 241 -1.94 20.49 -3.92
CA ARG A 241 -2.92 20.86 -2.88
C ARG A 241 -2.48 20.44 -1.50
N HIS A 242 -1.98 19.21 -1.37
CA HIS A 242 -1.54 18.64 -0.10
C HIS A 242 -0.29 19.35 0.43
N SER A 243 0.71 19.61 -0.43
CA SER A 243 1.90 20.35 -0.03
C SER A 243 1.59 21.82 0.26
N GLY A 244 0.66 22.41 -0.49
CA GLY A 244 0.21 23.79 -0.29
C GLY A 244 -0.49 23.98 1.05
N SER A 245 -1.37 23.05 1.46
CA SER A 245 -1.99 23.07 2.79
C SER A 245 -0.97 22.91 3.92
N GLN A 246 0.21 22.35 3.62
CA GLN A 246 1.34 22.20 4.54
C GLN A 246 2.33 23.38 4.53
N GLY A 247 2.02 24.46 3.80
CA GLY A 247 2.82 25.69 3.78
C GLY A 247 3.95 25.72 2.75
N VAL A 248 3.97 24.78 1.79
CA VAL A 248 4.86 24.90 0.62
C VAL A 248 4.41 26.10 -0.23
N ARG A 249 5.34 27.01 -0.50
CA ARG A 249 5.10 28.24 -1.26
C ARG A 249 5.57 28.15 -2.70
N GLU A 250 6.63 27.39 -2.95
CA GLU A 250 7.20 27.24 -4.30
C GLU A 250 7.42 25.77 -4.63
N MET A 251 6.97 25.34 -5.81
CA MET A 251 7.27 24.02 -6.37
C MET A 251 8.07 24.18 -7.64
N VAL A 252 9.25 23.55 -7.69
CA VAL A 252 10.13 23.58 -8.87
C VAL A 252 10.15 22.20 -9.50
N ILE A 253 9.76 22.12 -10.77
CA ILE A 253 9.53 20.85 -11.47
C ILE A 253 10.62 20.65 -12.52
N GLY A 254 11.27 19.50 -12.49
CA GLY A 254 12.07 18.97 -13.58
C GLY A 254 11.36 17.76 -14.19
N MET A 255 11.19 17.72 -15.50
CA MET A 255 10.60 16.55 -16.16
C MET A 255 11.17 16.33 -17.56
N ALA A 256 11.13 15.07 -17.99
CA ALA A 256 11.38 14.66 -19.37
C ALA A 256 10.26 15.14 -20.34
N HIS A 257 10.26 14.60 -21.57
CA HIS A 257 9.30 14.97 -22.62
C HIS A 257 7.89 14.40 -22.39
N ARG A 258 7.78 13.24 -21.73
CA ARG A 258 6.53 12.48 -21.68
C ARG A 258 5.46 13.17 -20.82
N GLY A 259 4.29 13.40 -21.41
CA GLY A 259 3.18 14.10 -20.76
C GLY A 259 3.46 15.57 -20.43
N ARG A 260 4.54 16.16 -20.93
CA ARG A 260 4.91 17.54 -20.61
C ARG A 260 3.87 18.55 -21.04
N LEU A 261 3.29 18.39 -22.23
CA LEU A 261 2.23 19.28 -22.71
C LEU A 261 0.97 19.17 -21.84
N ASN A 262 0.70 17.96 -21.34
CA ASN A 262 -0.40 17.69 -20.42
C ASN A 262 -0.20 18.40 -19.08
N VAL A 263 1.00 18.27 -18.49
CA VAL A 263 1.39 18.99 -17.27
C VAL A 263 1.34 20.52 -17.48
N LEU A 264 1.83 21.03 -18.62
CA LEU A 264 1.76 22.47 -18.93
C LEU A 264 0.33 23.01 -18.90
N VAL A 265 -0.61 22.32 -19.54
CA VAL A 265 -2.01 22.78 -19.64
C VAL A 265 -2.78 22.48 -18.35
N ASN A 266 -2.80 21.22 -17.91
CA ASN A 266 -3.69 20.76 -16.85
C ASN A 266 -3.17 21.00 -15.43
N ILE A 267 -1.87 21.27 -15.26
CA ILE A 267 -1.25 21.56 -13.96
C ILE A 267 -0.78 23.01 -13.87
N LEU A 268 0.04 23.48 -14.83
CA LEU A 268 0.56 24.85 -14.81
C LEU A 268 -0.41 25.90 -15.39
N GLY A 269 -1.49 25.49 -16.04
CA GLY A 269 -2.48 26.43 -16.57
C GLY A 269 -2.00 27.21 -17.80
N LYS A 270 -1.05 26.68 -18.57
CA LYS A 270 -0.70 27.23 -19.88
C LYS A 270 -1.95 27.26 -20.75
N SER A 271 -2.21 28.41 -21.38
CA SER A 271 -3.39 28.55 -22.24
C SER A 271 -3.36 27.52 -23.37
N PRO A 272 -4.44 26.73 -23.58
CA PRO A 272 -4.54 25.86 -24.75
C PRO A 272 -4.37 26.63 -26.05
N ARG A 273 -4.84 27.88 -26.12
CA ARG A 273 -4.66 28.76 -27.29
C ARG A 273 -3.19 28.97 -27.62
N ASP A 274 -2.37 29.25 -26.61
CA ASP A 274 -0.94 29.49 -26.80
C ASP A 274 -0.23 28.20 -27.20
N LEU A 275 -0.62 27.07 -26.60
CA LEU A 275 -0.11 25.76 -27.01
C LEU A 275 -0.46 25.47 -28.48
N PHE A 276 -1.71 25.68 -28.90
CA PHE A 276 -2.13 25.45 -30.28
C PHE A 276 -1.41 26.37 -31.28
N ALA A 277 -1.12 27.62 -30.89
CA ALA A 277 -0.30 28.51 -31.70
C ALA A 277 1.11 27.95 -31.94
N GLU A 278 1.72 27.27 -30.95
CA GLU A 278 3.00 26.57 -31.12
C GLU A 278 2.91 25.36 -32.07
N PHE A 279 1.76 24.67 -32.11
CA PHE A 279 1.50 23.60 -33.10
C PHE A 279 1.30 24.13 -34.52
N GLU A 280 0.77 25.35 -34.65
CA GLU A 280 0.55 26.03 -35.93
C GLU A 280 1.78 26.81 -36.43
N GLY A 281 2.88 26.83 -35.66
CA GLY A 281 4.09 27.60 -35.99
C GLY A 281 3.90 29.12 -35.85
N LYS A 282 2.82 29.57 -35.22
CA LYS A 282 2.51 30.99 -34.96
C LYS A 282 3.12 31.44 -33.64
N ILE A 283 4.42 31.25 -33.47
CA ILE A 283 5.14 31.78 -32.31
C ILE A 283 5.35 33.27 -32.55
N ARG A 284 5.02 34.11 -31.56
CA ARG A 284 5.45 35.52 -31.57
C ARG A 284 6.98 35.52 -31.48
N HIS A 285 7.65 35.62 -32.63
CA HIS A 285 9.07 35.93 -32.69
C HIS A 285 9.23 37.39 -32.24
N ASP A 286 9.53 37.59 -30.96
CA ASP A 286 9.80 38.89 -30.37
C ASP A 286 11.26 39.34 -30.59
N ASP A 287 12.18 38.40 -30.85
CA ASP A 287 13.61 38.70 -31.02
C ASP A 287 14.28 37.81 -32.11
N PRO A 288 14.83 38.40 -33.20
CA PRO A 288 15.60 37.70 -34.22
C PRO A 288 16.88 37.01 -33.70
N ALA A 289 17.38 37.39 -32.52
CA ALA A 289 18.57 36.78 -31.90
C ALA A 289 18.28 35.48 -31.15
N ARG A 290 17.00 35.08 -30.99
CA ARG A 290 16.61 33.83 -30.33
C ARG A 290 16.48 32.69 -31.33
N SER A 291 17.29 31.65 -31.20
CA SER A 291 17.17 30.42 -31.99
C SER A 291 15.91 29.61 -31.71
N GLY A 292 15.29 29.84 -30.54
CA GLY A 292 14.17 29.04 -30.04
C GLY A 292 14.57 27.61 -29.64
N ASP A 293 13.58 26.83 -29.22
CA ASP A 293 13.67 25.39 -28.99
C ASP A 293 12.28 24.76 -29.24
N VAL A 294 12.21 23.43 -29.26
CA VAL A 294 10.94 22.70 -29.44
C VAL A 294 10.00 22.89 -28.26
N LYS A 295 8.68 22.89 -28.54
CA LYS A 295 7.59 23.16 -27.56
C LYS A 295 7.68 22.36 -26.26
N TYR A 296 8.19 21.13 -26.30
CA TYR A 296 8.35 20.25 -25.14
C TYR A 296 9.70 20.40 -24.41
N HIS A 297 10.50 21.44 -24.71
CA HIS A 297 11.67 21.85 -23.92
C HIS A 297 11.46 23.16 -23.15
N MET A 298 10.43 23.93 -23.54
CA MET A 298 10.15 25.23 -22.96
C MET A 298 9.68 25.09 -21.50
N GLY A 299 10.25 25.92 -20.62
CA GLY A 299 9.80 26.08 -19.25
C GLY A 299 8.53 26.93 -19.16
N PHE A 300 7.90 26.94 -17.99
CA PHE A 300 6.71 27.76 -17.72
C PHE A 300 6.62 28.06 -16.23
N SER A 301 5.95 29.14 -15.86
CA SER A 301 5.71 29.46 -14.45
C SER A 301 4.34 30.07 -14.27
N SER A 302 3.69 29.73 -13.17
CA SER A 302 2.35 30.20 -12.84
C SER A 302 2.10 30.13 -11.35
N ASP A 303 1.13 30.91 -10.89
CA ASP A 303 0.65 30.89 -9.53
C ASP A 303 -0.67 30.11 -9.48
N VAL A 304 -0.74 29.10 -8.62
CA VAL A 304 -1.93 28.28 -8.43
C VAL A 304 -2.49 28.46 -7.03
N ARG A 305 -3.81 28.46 -6.91
CA ARG A 305 -4.47 28.52 -5.60
C ARG A 305 -4.53 27.13 -4.98
N THR A 306 -4.02 27.03 -3.76
CA THR A 306 -4.09 25.82 -2.92
C THR A 306 -4.89 26.13 -1.65
N PRO A 307 -5.32 25.11 -0.88
CA PRO A 307 -6.00 25.35 0.40
C PRO A 307 -5.18 26.19 1.39
N GLY A 308 -3.85 26.12 1.33
CA GLY A 308 -2.95 26.91 2.20
C GLY A 308 -2.54 28.27 1.63
N GLY A 309 -3.11 28.69 0.49
CA GLY A 309 -2.78 29.95 -0.17
C GLY A 309 -2.19 29.75 -1.58
N VAL A 310 -1.61 30.81 -2.12
CA VAL A 310 -1.01 30.79 -3.46
C VAL A 310 0.33 30.05 -3.40
N MET A 311 0.49 29.06 -4.28
CA MET A 311 1.75 28.36 -4.53
C MET A 311 2.27 28.75 -5.90
N HIS A 312 3.53 29.15 -5.98
CA HIS A 312 4.21 29.43 -7.23
C HIS A 312 4.81 28.15 -7.82
N LEU A 313 4.39 27.78 -9.03
CA LEU A 313 4.91 26.64 -9.78
C LEU A 313 5.90 27.11 -10.84
N ALA A 314 7.02 26.40 -10.97
CA ALA A 314 7.98 26.65 -12.02
C ALA A 314 8.46 25.34 -12.65
N LEU A 315 8.12 25.13 -13.92
CA LEU A 315 8.66 24.05 -14.74
C LEU A 315 9.95 24.53 -15.41
N ALA A 316 11.05 23.83 -15.15
CA ALA A 316 12.36 24.14 -15.72
C ALA A 316 12.40 23.87 -17.23
N PHE A 317 13.22 24.66 -17.93
CA PHE A 317 13.68 24.33 -19.27
C PHE A 317 14.57 23.07 -19.22
N ASN A 318 14.55 22.26 -20.26
CA ASN A 318 15.45 21.11 -20.37
C ASN A 318 15.81 20.83 -21.83
N PRO A 319 17.03 20.35 -22.10
CA PRO A 319 17.37 19.79 -23.40
C PRO A 319 16.78 18.38 -23.55
N SER A 320 17.00 17.77 -24.72
CA SER A 320 16.64 16.35 -24.97
C SER A 320 17.47 15.34 -24.16
N HIS A 321 18.60 15.74 -23.58
CA HIS A 321 19.40 14.89 -22.72
C HIS A 321 18.61 14.60 -21.44
N LEU A 322 18.14 13.37 -21.28
CA LEU A 322 17.31 12.97 -20.15
C LEU A 322 18.11 13.06 -18.84
N GLU A 323 17.39 13.22 -17.72
CA GLU A 323 17.92 13.31 -16.35
C GLU A 323 18.82 14.52 -16.02
N ILE A 324 19.48 15.17 -16.99
CA ILE A 324 20.43 16.27 -16.74
C ILE A 324 19.77 17.53 -16.17
N VAL A 325 18.46 17.69 -16.34
CA VAL A 325 17.71 18.82 -15.74
C VAL A 325 17.58 18.66 -14.23
N ASN A 326 17.71 17.45 -13.68
CA ASN A 326 17.42 17.20 -12.26
C ASN A 326 18.36 17.97 -11.32
N PRO A 327 19.70 17.94 -11.48
CA PRO A 327 20.59 18.78 -10.65
C PRO A 327 20.34 20.28 -10.84
N VAL A 328 19.93 20.72 -12.04
CA VAL A 328 19.61 22.12 -12.33
C VAL A 328 18.39 22.58 -11.53
N VAL A 329 17.34 21.75 -11.47
CA VAL A 329 16.13 21.99 -10.67
C VAL A 329 16.44 22.02 -9.18
N VAL A 330 17.26 21.09 -8.69
CA VAL A 330 17.68 21.06 -7.29
C VAL A 330 18.53 22.26 -6.92
N GLY A 331 19.44 22.70 -7.80
CA GLY A 331 20.18 23.95 -7.65
C GLY A 331 19.25 25.19 -7.61
N SER A 332 18.25 25.23 -8.48
CA SER A 332 17.22 26.29 -8.49
C SER A 332 16.41 26.30 -7.18
N ALA A 333 16.00 25.13 -6.70
CA ALA A 333 15.31 24.99 -5.41
C ALA A 333 16.20 25.46 -4.25
N ARG A 334 17.49 25.09 -4.23
CA ARG A 334 18.44 25.56 -3.21
C ARG A 334 18.62 27.08 -3.23
N ALA A 335 18.68 27.69 -4.42
CA ALA A 335 18.75 29.14 -4.57
C ALA A 335 17.50 29.83 -4.02
N ARG A 336 16.30 29.30 -4.32
CA ARG A 336 15.02 29.79 -3.78
C ARG A 336 14.94 29.63 -2.27
N GLN A 337 15.37 28.51 -1.71
CA GLN A 337 15.44 28.30 -0.26
C GLN A 337 16.35 29.32 0.42
N SER A 338 17.51 29.60 -0.18
CA SER A 338 18.46 30.60 0.33
C SER A 338 17.84 32.01 0.29
N ARG A 339 17.15 32.35 -0.80
CA ARG A 339 16.43 33.63 -0.95
C ARG A 339 15.30 33.79 0.08
N LEU A 340 14.58 32.71 0.40
CA LEU A 340 13.47 32.70 1.35
C LEU A 340 13.92 32.49 2.81
N ALA A 341 15.22 32.30 3.06
CA ALA A 341 15.76 31.84 4.34
C ALA A 341 15.08 30.56 4.87
N ASP A 342 14.70 29.64 3.96
CA ASP A 342 14.00 28.39 4.22
C ASP A 342 14.97 27.27 4.68
N TRP A 343 15.64 27.49 5.80
CA TRP A 343 16.68 26.57 6.31
C TRP A 343 16.14 25.27 6.91
N ASN A 344 14.84 25.24 7.22
CA ASN A 344 14.14 24.00 7.58
C ASN A 344 13.58 23.27 6.35
N HIS A 345 13.79 23.79 5.13
CA HIS A 345 13.35 23.20 3.87
C HIS A 345 11.84 22.86 3.86
N ALA A 346 11.01 23.79 4.32
CA ALA A 346 9.57 23.61 4.43
C ALA A 346 8.80 24.32 3.31
N GLN A 347 9.34 25.39 2.73
CA GLN A 347 8.62 26.27 1.81
C GLN A 347 8.88 25.96 0.33
N VAL A 348 10.02 25.36 -0.02
CA VAL A 348 10.35 25.00 -1.41
C VAL A 348 10.39 23.49 -1.60
N LEU A 349 9.64 22.99 -2.59
CA LEU A 349 9.53 21.58 -2.93
C LEU A 349 10.04 21.32 -4.37
N PRO A 350 11.20 20.68 -4.53
CA PRO A 350 11.63 20.15 -5.83
C PRO A 350 10.88 18.85 -6.15
N VAL A 351 10.31 18.78 -7.36
CA VAL A 351 9.64 17.61 -7.92
C VAL A 351 10.36 17.20 -9.20
N LEU A 352 10.76 15.94 -9.30
CA LEU A 352 11.56 15.41 -10.41
C LEU A 352 10.80 14.26 -11.06
N VAL A 353 10.57 14.34 -12.38
CA VAL A 353 9.82 13.35 -13.15
C VAL A 353 10.74 12.66 -14.14
N HIS A 354 10.83 11.35 -13.99
CA HIS A 354 11.77 10.47 -14.67
C HIS A 354 11.06 9.53 -15.64
N GLY A 355 11.79 9.03 -16.64
CA GLY A 355 11.43 7.81 -17.35
C GLY A 355 12.12 6.60 -16.71
N ASP A 356 11.49 5.43 -16.74
CA ASP A 356 12.02 4.20 -16.13
C ASP A 356 13.41 3.81 -16.66
N ALA A 357 13.59 3.76 -17.98
CA ALA A 357 14.87 3.39 -18.58
C ALA A 357 15.96 4.46 -18.33
N ALA A 358 15.57 5.74 -18.32
CA ALA A 358 16.51 6.84 -18.14
C ALA A 358 17.02 6.93 -16.70
N LEU A 359 16.14 6.78 -15.70
CA LEU A 359 16.51 6.76 -14.29
C LEU A 359 17.50 5.64 -13.97
N ALA A 360 17.26 4.44 -14.53
CA ALA A 360 18.11 3.28 -14.31
C ALA A 360 19.48 3.40 -15.03
N GLY A 361 19.53 4.09 -16.18
CA GLY A 361 20.69 4.10 -17.05
C GLY A 361 21.60 5.34 -16.97
N GLN A 362 21.11 6.49 -16.50
CA GLN A 362 21.89 7.74 -16.49
C GLN A 362 22.57 7.99 -15.14
N GLY A 363 23.91 8.07 -15.14
CA GLY A 363 24.72 8.24 -13.93
C GLY A 363 24.46 9.54 -13.16
N VAL A 364 23.93 10.59 -13.82
CA VAL A 364 23.58 11.85 -13.16
C VAL A 364 22.51 11.69 -12.07
N GLY A 365 21.63 10.68 -12.20
CA GLY A 365 20.66 10.34 -11.15
C GLY A 365 21.35 9.87 -9.86
N MET A 366 22.38 9.05 -9.99
CA MET A 366 23.21 8.59 -8.86
C MET A 366 23.93 9.77 -8.20
N GLU A 367 24.58 10.61 -9.00
CA GLU A 367 25.29 11.79 -8.51
C GLU A 367 24.37 12.72 -7.72
N LEU A 368 23.16 12.97 -8.23
CA LEU A 368 22.18 13.81 -7.56
C LEU A 368 21.70 13.20 -6.23
N LEU A 369 21.36 11.91 -6.23
CA LEU A 369 20.92 11.22 -5.01
C LEU A 369 22.01 11.27 -3.94
N ASN A 370 23.28 11.07 -4.31
CA ASN A 370 24.41 11.23 -3.40
C ASN A 370 24.52 12.65 -2.80
N MET A 371 24.12 13.68 -3.55
CA MET A 371 24.11 15.07 -3.09
C MET A 371 22.90 15.43 -2.20
N SER A 372 21.85 14.60 -2.14
CA SER A 372 20.57 14.90 -1.48
C SER A 372 20.70 15.34 -0.01
N GLN A 373 21.69 14.81 0.72
CA GLN A 373 21.96 15.15 2.12
C GLN A 373 23.26 15.93 2.35
N ALA A 374 24.05 16.18 1.30
CA ALA A 374 25.29 16.94 1.40
C ALA A 374 25.01 18.41 1.74
N ARG A 375 25.67 18.96 2.77
CA ARG A 375 25.36 20.30 3.36
C ARG A 375 25.19 21.45 2.36
N GLY A 376 25.98 21.45 1.28
CA GLY A 376 25.98 22.50 0.26
C GLY A 376 24.84 22.38 -0.76
N PHE A 377 24.28 21.17 -0.90
CA PHE A 377 23.33 20.82 -1.95
C PHE A 377 21.96 20.38 -1.41
N LYS A 378 21.87 20.02 -0.14
CA LYS A 378 20.64 19.57 0.52
C LYS A 378 19.50 20.57 0.34
N VAL A 379 18.36 20.06 -0.12
CA VAL A 379 17.10 20.82 -0.30
C VAL A 379 15.96 20.27 0.55
N GLY A 380 16.28 19.42 1.53
CA GLY A 380 15.31 18.80 2.43
C GLY A 380 14.44 17.72 1.77
N GLY A 381 15.02 16.96 0.85
CA GLY A 381 14.32 15.89 0.14
C GLY A 381 13.68 16.36 -1.16
N CYS A 382 13.88 15.60 -2.24
CA CYS A 382 13.12 15.73 -3.48
C CYS A 382 11.94 14.75 -3.53
N PHE A 383 10.86 15.13 -4.22
CA PHE A 383 9.76 14.23 -4.55
C PHE A 383 9.99 13.70 -5.96
N HIS A 384 10.34 12.43 -6.08
CA HIS A 384 10.61 11.80 -7.37
C HIS A 384 9.40 11.02 -7.86
N ILE A 385 9.03 11.22 -9.13
CA ILE A 385 7.97 10.49 -9.83
C ILE A 385 8.62 9.79 -11.01
N VAL A 386 8.46 8.48 -11.14
CA VAL A 386 8.90 7.73 -12.31
C VAL A 386 7.67 7.34 -13.11
N ILE A 387 7.59 7.80 -14.36
CA ILE A 387 6.56 7.34 -15.29
C ILE A 387 7.05 6.03 -15.88
N ASN A 388 6.72 4.92 -15.22
CA ASN A 388 7.20 3.59 -15.59
C ASN A 388 6.20 2.89 -16.51
N ASN A 389 6.28 3.22 -17.81
CA ASN A 389 5.55 2.53 -18.86
C ASN A 389 6.15 1.19 -19.28
N GLN A 390 7.17 0.70 -18.59
CA GLN A 390 7.79 -0.61 -18.84
C GLN A 390 8.45 -0.71 -20.23
N ILE A 391 8.81 0.44 -20.83
CA ILE A 391 9.43 0.50 -22.17
C ILE A 391 10.20 1.80 -22.39
N GLY A 392 11.49 1.68 -22.69
CA GLY A 392 12.36 2.77 -23.16
C GLY A 392 12.51 2.74 -24.67
N PHE A 393 11.86 3.66 -25.40
CA PHE A 393 11.81 3.66 -26.87
C PHE A 393 11.30 2.31 -27.42
N THR A 394 12.20 1.43 -27.89
CA THR A 394 11.96 0.07 -28.41
C THR A 394 12.55 -1.02 -27.51
N THR A 395 13.09 -0.67 -26.33
CA THR A 395 13.69 -1.60 -25.39
C THR A 395 12.75 -1.80 -24.21
N SER A 396 12.06 -2.95 -24.17
CA SER A 396 11.11 -3.30 -23.10
C SER A 396 11.58 -4.45 -22.21
N ASN A 397 12.55 -5.26 -22.68
CA ASN A 397 13.08 -6.35 -21.88
C ASN A 397 13.87 -5.76 -20.70
N PRO A 398 13.48 -6.04 -19.43
CA PRO A 398 14.17 -5.50 -18.27
C PRO A 398 15.66 -5.84 -18.27
N LEU A 399 16.06 -7.00 -18.78
CA LEU A 399 17.46 -7.44 -18.86
C LEU A 399 18.34 -6.57 -19.77
N ASP A 400 17.74 -5.84 -20.71
CA ASP A 400 18.45 -4.93 -21.62
C ASP A 400 18.51 -3.49 -21.08
N THR A 401 17.64 -3.15 -20.12
CA THR A 401 17.53 -1.78 -19.59
C THR A 401 18.14 -1.60 -18.20
N ARG A 402 18.21 -2.68 -17.41
CA ARG A 402 18.68 -2.66 -16.02
C ARG A 402 19.15 -4.03 -15.55
N SER A 403 19.86 -4.06 -14.42
CA SER A 403 20.34 -5.28 -13.76
C SER A 403 19.64 -5.58 -12.44
N THR A 404 18.51 -4.93 -12.19
CA THR A 404 17.74 -5.00 -10.94
C THR A 404 16.25 -5.20 -11.24
N LEU A 405 15.46 -5.57 -10.22
CA LEU A 405 14.02 -5.81 -10.39
C LEU A 405 13.27 -4.52 -10.80
N TYR A 406 13.43 -3.45 -10.02
CA TYR A 406 12.79 -2.16 -10.30
C TYR A 406 13.77 -1.15 -10.91
N CYS A 407 13.26 -0.21 -11.70
CA CYS A 407 14.02 0.92 -12.22
C CYS A 407 14.45 1.92 -11.12
N THR A 408 13.78 1.87 -9.97
CA THR A 408 13.94 2.79 -8.83
C THR A 408 14.94 2.32 -7.78
N GLU A 409 15.59 1.18 -7.99
CA GLU A 409 16.54 0.57 -7.05
C GLU A 409 17.70 1.49 -6.67
N ILE A 410 18.05 2.42 -7.56
CA ILE A 410 19.05 3.47 -7.31
C ILE A 410 18.71 4.32 -6.07
N ALA A 411 17.42 4.51 -5.74
CA ALA A 411 16.99 5.29 -4.57
C ALA A 411 17.38 4.64 -3.24
N LYS A 412 17.63 3.31 -3.21
CA LYS A 412 18.07 2.60 -2.01
C LYS A 412 19.47 3.04 -1.56
N MET A 413 20.29 3.61 -2.45
CA MET A 413 21.62 4.13 -2.11
C MET A 413 21.58 5.17 -0.98
N VAL A 414 20.51 5.98 -0.93
CA VAL A 414 20.27 6.99 0.11
C VAL A 414 19.16 6.59 1.07
N GLN A 415 18.75 5.32 1.03
CA GLN A 415 17.69 4.77 1.88
C GLN A 415 16.38 5.58 1.76
N ALA A 416 16.05 6.05 0.56
CA ALA A 416 14.73 6.64 0.31
C ALA A 416 13.68 5.52 0.26
N PRO A 417 12.47 5.74 0.82
CA PRO A 417 11.35 4.82 0.59
C PRO A 417 10.91 4.89 -0.86
N ILE A 418 10.53 3.73 -1.41
CA ILE A 418 10.06 3.59 -2.78
C ILE A 418 8.63 3.06 -2.75
N PHE A 419 7.70 3.82 -3.29
CA PHE A 419 6.30 3.43 -3.45
C PHE A 419 6.07 3.05 -4.90
N HIS A 420 5.83 1.77 -5.16
CA HIS A 420 5.32 1.31 -6.44
C HIS A 420 3.80 1.35 -6.38
N VAL A 421 3.18 1.94 -7.40
CA VAL A 421 1.73 2.07 -7.47
C VAL A 421 1.23 1.77 -8.87
N ASN A 422 0.15 0.98 -8.94
CA ASN A 422 -0.53 0.67 -10.18
C ASN A 422 -1.21 1.93 -10.73
N GLY A 423 -0.83 2.34 -11.93
CA GLY A 423 -1.35 3.55 -12.58
C GLY A 423 -2.84 3.47 -12.93
N ASP A 424 -3.43 2.27 -12.99
CA ASP A 424 -4.86 2.06 -13.23
C ASP A 424 -5.71 2.15 -11.93
N ASP A 425 -5.08 2.26 -10.75
CA ASP A 425 -5.74 2.54 -9.48
C ASP A 425 -5.44 4.00 -9.05
N PRO A 426 -6.22 4.98 -9.55
CA PRO A 426 -5.95 6.38 -9.28
C PRO A 426 -6.20 6.79 -7.82
N GLU A 427 -6.98 6.03 -7.05
CA GLU A 427 -7.18 6.29 -5.61
C GLU A 427 -5.93 5.89 -4.80
N ALA A 428 -5.33 4.74 -5.13
CA ALA A 428 -4.04 4.32 -4.59
C ALA A 428 -2.93 5.32 -4.92
N VAL A 429 -2.91 5.85 -6.15
CA VAL A 429 -1.97 6.90 -6.58
C VAL A 429 -2.08 8.13 -5.69
N LEU A 430 -3.29 8.59 -5.41
CA LEU A 430 -3.56 9.73 -4.52
C LEU A 430 -3.08 9.48 -3.09
N PHE A 431 -3.38 8.29 -2.56
CA PHE A 431 -2.95 7.88 -1.22
C PHE A 431 -1.42 7.86 -1.08
N VAL A 432 -0.73 7.21 -2.01
CA VAL A 432 0.73 7.15 -2.06
C VAL A 432 1.33 8.55 -2.15
N THR A 433 0.74 9.41 -2.98
CA THR A 433 1.21 10.81 -3.13
C THR A 433 1.18 11.57 -1.81
N ARG A 434 0.08 11.46 -1.06
CA ARG A 434 -0.07 12.13 0.26
C ARG A 434 0.96 11.62 1.25
N ILE A 435 1.15 10.30 1.35
CA ILE A 435 2.11 9.69 2.28
C ILE A 435 3.55 10.04 1.91
N ALA A 436 3.89 10.00 0.62
CA ALA A 436 5.23 10.36 0.14
C ALA A 436 5.54 11.83 0.45
N ALA A 437 4.59 12.74 0.23
CA ALA A 437 4.74 14.16 0.53
C ALA A 437 4.92 14.39 2.05
N ASP A 438 4.11 13.69 2.86
CA ASP A 438 4.23 13.71 4.32
C ASP A 438 5.59 13.19 4.80
N PHE A 439 6.10 12.10 4.21
CA PHE A 439 7.40 11.54 4.56
C PHE A 439 8.53 12.53 4.26
N ARG A 440 8.54 13.12 3.06
CA ARG A 440 9.52 14.15 2.69
C ARG A 440 9.45 15.33 3.65
N ARG A 441 8.24 15.79 3.98
CA ARG A 441 8.04 16.91 4.91
C ARG A 441 8.59 16.60 6.30
N GLU A 442 8.30 15.42 6.83
CA GLU A 442 8.69 14.98 8.17
C GLU A 442 10.20 14.77 8.29
N PHE A 443 10.78 13.99 7.37
CA PHE A 443 12.15 13.50 7.50
C PHE A 443 13.18 14.25 6.66
N LYS A 444 12.75 15.18 5.80
CA LYS A 444 13.62 15.99 4.92
C LYS A 444 14.55 15.12 4.06
N LYS A 445 13.99 14.02 3.56
CA LYS A 445 14.67 12.97 2.80
C LYS A 445 13.93 12.74 1.48
N ASP A 446 14.66 12.30 0.48
CA ASP A 446 14.11 11.98 -0.83
C ASP A 446 13.07 10.86 -0.71
N VAL A 447 12.06 10.89 -1.56
CA VAL A 447 11.03 9.85 -1.70
C VAL A 447 10.82 9.54 -3.18
N MET A 448 10.63 8.27 -3.50
CA MET A 448 10.46 7.79 -4.86
C MET A 448 9.07 7.18 -5.04
N VAL A 449 8.33 7.65 -6.04
CA VAL A 449 7.05 7.08 -6.47
C VAL A 449 7.22 6.49 -7.87
N ASP A 450 7.17 5.18 -7.97
CA ASP A 450 7.16 4.42 -9.21
C ASP A 450 5.71 4.24 -9.68
N LEU A 451 5.28 5.11 -10.60
CA LEU A 451 3.95 5.05 -11.22
C LEU A 451 4.02 4.03 -12.37
N VAL A 452 3.67 2.79 -12.06
CA VAL A 452 3.70 1.68 -13.03
C VAL A 452 2.49 1.79 -13.94
N CYS A 453 2.75 2.05 -15.21
CA CYS A 453 1.75 2.40 -16.20
C CYS A 453 2.08 1.71 -17.53
N TYR A 454 1.50 2.18 -18.64
CA TYR A 454 1.88 1.75 -19.98
C TYR A 454 1.96 2.94 -20.94
N ARG A 455 2.35 2.71 -22.19
CA ARG A 455 2.38 3.74 -23.24
C ARG A 455 1.44 3.33 -24.36
N ARG A 456 0.30 4.02 -24.48
CA ARG A 456 -0.76 3.67 -25.45
C ARG A 456 -0.28 3.67 -26.90
N LEU A 457 0.54 4.66 -27.25
CA LEU A 457 1.07 4.89 -28.60
C LEU A 457 2.55 4.48 -28.71
N GLY A 458 3.16 4.64 -29.89
CA GLY A 458 4.60 4.50 -30.09
C GLY A 458 5.42 5.51 -29.26
N HIS A 459 6.76 5.48 -29.38
CA HIS A 459 7.59 6.44 -28.63
C HIS A 459 7.27 7.89 -29.02
N ASN A 460 6.96 8.08 -30.30
CA ASN A 460 6.32 9.28 -30.81
C ASN A 460 5.09 8.87 -31.63
N GLU A 461 4.30 9.85 -32.02
CA GLU A 461 3.00 9.65 -32.67
C GLU A 461 3.09 9.04 -34.09
N ALA A 462 4.28 8.96 -34.68
CA ALA A 462 4.52 8.38 -36.00
C ALA A 462 5.26 7.03 -35.94
N ASP A 463 5.56 6.53 -34.73
CA ASP A 463 6.30 5.29 -34.50
C ASP A 463 5.34 4.09 -34.39
N GLU A 464 5.71 2.95 -34.96
CA GLU A 464 4.93 1.70 -34.90
C GLU A 464 5.57 0.72 -33.91
N PRO A 465 5.08 0.66 -32.66
CA PRO A 465 5.74 -0.09 -31.61
C PRO A 465 5.47 -1.61 -31.69
N ALA A 466 4.47 -2.05 -32.46
CA ALA A 466 4.23 -3.49 -32.64
C ALA A 466 5.36 -4.18 -33.44
N ALA A 467 6.22 -3.41 -34.12
CA ALA A 467 7.41 -3.94 -34.79
C ALA A 467 8.38 -4.62 -33.82
N THR A 468 8.52 -4.10 -32.60
CA THR A 468 9.44 -4.61 -31.57
C THR A 468 8.73 -5.18 -30.34
N GLN A 469 7.51 -4.71 -30.04
CA GLN A 469 6.70 -5.14 -28.88
C GLN A 469 5.28 -5.60 -29.26
N PRO A 470 5.13 -6.60 -30.14
CA PRO A 470 3.80 -7.00 -30.64
C PRO A 470 2.86 -7.48 -29.53
N ARG A 471 3.33 -8.33 -28.61
CA ARG A 471 2.50 -8.87 -27.51
C ARG A 471 2.01 -7.79 -26.55
N MET A 472 2.90 -6.88 -26.17
CA MET A 472 2.57 -5.76 -25.26
C MET A 472 1.48 -4.88 -25.87
N TYR A 473 1.62 -4.51 -27.15
CA TYR A 473 0.67 -3.65 -27.83
C TYR A 473 -0.63 -4.34 -28.22
N GLU A 474 -0.64 -5.68 -28.35
CA GLU A 474 -1.89 -6.44 -28.46
C GLU A 474 -2.75 -6.32 -27.18
N VAL A 475 -2.13 -6.42 -26.01
CA VAL A 475 -2.82 -6.21 -24.72
C VAL A 475 -3.28 -4.78 -24.59
N ILE A 476 -2.39 -3.81 -24.82
CA ILE A 476 -2.71 -2.37 -24.72
C ILE A 476 -3.91 -1.99 -25.61
N ARG A 477 -4.02 -2.52 -26.83
CA ARG A 477 -5.15 -2.20 -27.72
C ARG A 477 -6.52 -2.63 -27.17
N LYS A 478 -6.56 -3.61 -26.25
CA LYS A 478 -7.80 -4.14 -25.64
C LYS A 478 -8.14 -3.46 -24.31
N LEU A 479 -7.24 -2.65 -23.76
CA LEU A 479 -7.45 -2.02 -22.46
C LEU A 479 -8.28 -0.74 -22.58
N ASP A 480 -9.32 -0.63 -21.76
CA ASP A 480 -9.97 0.65 -21.46
C ASP A 480 -8.94 1.64 -20.87
N SER A 481 -9.18 2.94 -21.05
CA SER A 481 -8.36 3.97 -20.40
C SER A 481 -8.63 4.05 -18.90
N VAL A 482 -7.70 4.65 -18.16
CA VAL A 482 -7.85 4.88 -16.71
C VAL A 482 -9.13 5.67 -16.42
N HIS A 483 -9.41 6.71 -17.22
CA HIS A 483 -10.62 7.51 -17.10
C HIS A 483 -11.88 6.65 -17.23
N THR A 484 -11.99 5.84 -18.29
CA THR A 484 -13.15 4.97 -18.52
C THR A 484 -13.35 3.95 -17.40
N LYS A 485 -12.26 3.32 -16.92
CA LYS A 485 -12.31 2.37 -15.81
C LYS A 485 -12.81 3.05 -14.52
N TYR A 486 -12.27 4.22 -14.20
CA TYR A 486 -12.64 4.94 -12.99
C TYR A 486 -14.06 5.52 -13.05
N ALA A 487 -14.48 6.02 -14.22
CA ALA A 487 -15.85 6.50 -14.45
C ALA A 487 -16.88 5.38 -14.19
N ARG A 488 -16.63 4.17 -14.70
CA ARG A 488 -17.47 2.99 -14.46
C ARG A 488 -17.56 2.67 -12.97
N GLN A 489 -16.44 2.69 -12.26
CA GLN A 489 -16.42 2.48 -10.80
C GLN A 489 -17.25 3.53 -10.06
N LEU A 490 -17.18 4.81 -10.43
CA LEU A 490 -17.97 5.86 -9.78
C LEU A 490 -19.48 5.74 -10.05
N ILE A 491 -19.87 5.21 -11.21
CA ILE A 491 -21.27 4.89 -11.51
C ILE A 491 -21.75 3.72 -10.64
N GLU A 492 -20.95 2.65 -10.54
CA GLU A 492 -21.26 1.49 -9.68
C GLU A 492 -21.40 1.89 -8.20
N ASP A 493 -20.59 2.84 -7.75
CA ASP A 493 -20.65 3.42 -6.40
C ASP A 493 -21.77 4.46 -6.22
N GLY A 494 -22.50 4.81 -7.28
CA GLY A 494 -23.60 5.78 -7.25
C GLY A 494 -23.20 7.24 -7.04
N LEU A 495 -21.92 7.59 -7.28
CA LEU A 495 -21.39 8.95 -7.07
C LEU A 495 -21.57 9.88 -8.27
N VAL A 496 -21.70 9.31 -9.46
CA VAL A 496 -21.83 9.97 -10.77
C VAL A 496 -22.84 9.20 -11.61
N GLN A 497 -23.64 9.87 -12.43
CA GLN A 497 -24.54 9.25 -13.41
C GLN A 497 -23.95 9.31 -14.82
N GLN A 498 -24.40 8.45 -15.74
CA GLN A 498 -23.95 8.50 -17.13
C GLN A 498 -24.21 9.88 -17.77
N ASP A 499 -25.35 10.50 -17.47
CA ASP A 499 -25.71 11.83 -17.96
C ASP A 499 -24.72 12.92 -17.50
N ASP A 500 -24.10 12.77 -16.32
CA ASP A 500 -23.07 13.69 -15.83
C ASP A 500 -21.81 13.57 -16.69
N LEU A 501 -21.43 12.34 -17.07
CA LEU A 501 -20.26 12.08 -17.91
C LEU A 501 -20.45 12.58 -19.34
N ASP A 502 -21.65 12.41 -19.91
CA ASP A 502 -21.95 12.84 -21.28
C ASP A 502 -21.98 14.38 -21.42
N ALA A 503 -22.19 15.10 -20.32
CA ALA A 503 -22.17 16.55 -20.26
C ALA A 503 -20.76 17.14 -20.06
N TRP A 504 -19.79 16.35 -19.59
CA TRP A 504 -18.40 16.74 -19.33
C TRP A 504 -17.52 16.49 -20.55
#